data_AF-A0A2M7N102-F1
#
_entry.id   AF-A0A2M7N102-F1
#
_cell.length_a   1.000
_cell.length_b   1.000
_cell.length_c   1.000
_cell.angle_alpha   90.00
_cell.angle_beta   90.00
_cell.angle_gamma   90.00
#
_symmetry.space_group_name_H-M   'P 1'
#
loop_
_entity.id
_entity.type
_entity.pdbx_description
1 polymer ?
#
loop_
_entity_poly.entity_id
_entity_poly.type
_entity_poly.pdbx_seq_one_letter_code
_entity_poly.pdbx_strand_id
1 'polypeptide(L)'
;MHIFFATNNLGGGGTNVSRFLLHLDKIKTKHIGILLNYYYLSLQSTPSFDTSVLKNILEYSDIKDFLKFVKANFIEKKRQPENVKTELDDFIKHYILDSGTGNILRDLINENNINKDSLNSIVELYLQFSEKLNFNLVVALDFALKYTHKKGEGESKVYQELSKGFVNNEKLNFEILKTTIECVKENKHKQDIIAPLHGYSFKSFDNYIDDILKLEQKENYQFHGFGLGGIADTKKLLNELWTVPEGFNQKLKSLWIVSQLTKNTAAKINNRKLHVLGAGNISLIPLITHFGATSSDCHSAWRRANDGDQEGLTESKMLVPLVNSKFQFIDNQNPWEYLKLSKIKNLNCDCPICQEYNIKEIKKLFSSGDNENFYFAKILIFIHALYQYDYVISFCEQNKNYLKEFSNYPNGEWNSLYKTVIENIK
;
A
#
# COMPACT_ATOMS: atom_id res chain seq x y z
N MET A 1 -1.66 17.58 -0.63
CA MET A 1 -1.62 16.81 0.63
C MET A 1 -1.43 15.35 0.25
N HIS A 2 -0.36 14.70 0.69
CA HIS A 2 -0.10 13.28 0.37
C HIS A 2 -0.74 12.38 1.44
N ILE A 3 -1.33 11.25 1.05
CA ILE A 3 -1.86 10.23 1.98
C ILE A 3 -1.13 8.91 1.78
N PHE A 4 -0.61 8.34 2.86
CA PHE A 4 -0.07 6.98 2.86
C PHE A 4 -1.15 6.00 3.30
N PHE A 5 -1.39 4.95 2.52
CA PHE A 5 -2.37 3.93 2.84
C PHE A 5 -1.70 2.68 3.41
N ALA A 6 -2.06 2.34 4.65
CA ALA A 6 -1.66 1.10 5.29
C ALA A 6 -2.50 -0.05 4.74
N THR A 7 -1.87 -0.99 4.04
CA THR A 7 -2.55 -2.17 3.50
C THR A 7 -3.05 -3.09 4.61
N ASN A 8 -4.35 -3.36 4.61
CA ASN A 8 -4.99 -4.37 5.45
C ASN A 8 -5.67 -5.42 4.56
N ASN A 9 -5.28 -6.68 4.73
CA ASN A 9 -5.87 -7.80 3.99
C ASN A 9 -6.89 -8.55 4.87
N LEU A 10 -7.88 -7.87 5.44
CA LEU A 10 -8.94 -8.53 6.21
C LEU A 10 -9.62 -9.62 5.37
N GLY A 11 -9.67 -10.86 5.89
CA GLY A 11 -10.12 -12.04 5.14
C GLY A 11 -9.04 -12.79 4.35
N GLY A 12 -7.92 -12.11 4.11
CA GLY A 12 -6.71 -12.63 3.48
C GLY A 12 -5.48 -12.54 4.38
N GLY A 13 -4.29 -12.78 3.83
CA GLY A 13 -3.06 -12.76 4.62
C GLY A 13 -3.06 -13.81 5.74
N GLY A 14 -2.11 -13.81 6.67
CA GLY A 14 -2.30 -14.55 7.93
C GLY A 14 -3.26 -13.80 8.86
N THR A 15 -3.91 -14.49 9.80
CA THR A 15 -4.83 -13.92 10.83
C THR A 15 -4.30 -12.64 11.48
N ASN A 16 -2.99 -12.42 11.52
CA ASN A 16 -2.39 -11.32 12.23
C ASN A 16 -2.54 -9.97 11.52
N VAL A 17 -2.69 -9.96 10.18
CA VAL A 17 -2.79 -8.70 9.43
C VAL A 17 -4.07 -7.95 9.78
N SER A 18 -5.18 -8.67 9.91
CA SER A 18 -6.45 -8.06 10.32
C SER A 18 -6.42 -7.56 11.76
N ARG A 19 -5.60 -8.16 12.64
CA ARG A 19 -5.55 -7.79 14.06
C ARG A 19 -5.14 -6.34 14.31
N PHE A 20 -4.39 -5.67 13.43
CA PHE A 20 -4.08 -4.26 13.67
C PHE A 20 -5.33 -3.37 13.63
N LEU A 21 -6.43 -3.81 13.03
CA LEU A 21 -7.73 -3.11 13.09
C LEU A 21 -8.21 -2.96 14.54
N LEU A 22 -7.80 -3.86 15.43
CA LEU A 22 -8.06 -3.75 16.86
C LEU A 22 -7.42 -2.49 17.46
N HIS A 23 -6.33 -1.98 16.90
CA HIS A 23 -5.58 -0.88 17.49
C HIS A 23 -5.62 0.39 16.63
N LEU A 24 -6.67 0.57 15.81
CA LEU A 24 -6.86 1.80 15.02
C LEU A 24 -6.99 3.07 15.90
N ASP A 25 -7.45 2.93 17.14
CA ASP A 25 -7.52 4.02 18.14
C ASP A 25 -6.13 4.56 18.50
N LYS A 26 -5.08 3.73 18.35
CA LYS A 26 -3.68 4.13 18.56
C LYS A 26 -3.08 4.84 17.33
N ILE A 27 -3.78 4.92 16.20
CA ILE A 27 -3.34 5.63 14.98
C ILE A 27 -4.01 7.00 14.93
N LYS A 28 -3.44 7.97 15.66
CA LYS A 28 -3.95 9.36 15.75
C LYS A 28 -3.16 10.28 14.81
N THR A 29 -3.25 10.01 13.51
CA THR A 29 -2.45 10.68 12.47
C THR A 29 -3.34 11.38 11.44
N LYS A 30 -2.78 12.32 10.68
CA LYS A 30 -3.51 13.09 9.67
C LYS A 30 -3.39 12.47 8.27
N HIS A 31 -2.28 11.82 7.98
CA HIS A 31 -1.90 11.40 6.62
C HIS A 31 -1.96 9.89 6.40
N ILE A 32 -2.56 9.12 7.31
CA ILE A 32 -2.67 7.67 7.21
C ILE A 32 -4.11 7.27 6.86
N GLY A 33 -4.24 6.54 5.75
CA GLY A 33 -5.47 5.84 5.37
C GLY A 33 -5.30 4.33 5.43
N ILE A 34 -6.35 3.58 5.12
CA ILE A 34 -6.32 2.12 5.01
C ILE A 34 -6.62 1.70 3.57
N LEU A 35 -5.76 0.84 3.01
CA LEU A 35 -6.05 0.14 1.76
C LEU A 35 -6.64 -1.23 2.09
N LEU A 36 -7.82 -1.50 1.55
CA LEU A 36 -8.50 -2.78 1.65
C LEU A 36 -8.59 -3.43 0.27
N ASN A 37 -8.77 -4.75 0.25
CA ASN A 37 -8.74 -5.52 -0.98
C ASN A 37 -10.05 -6.28 -1.19
N TYR A 38 -10.76 -5.96 -2.28
CA TYR A 38 -12.08 -6.49 -2.60
C TYR A 38 -12.10 -8.02 -2.62
N TYR A 39 -11.10 -8.65 -3.25
CA TYR A 39 -11.02 -10.11 -3.35
C TYR A 39 -11.16 -10.83 -1.99
N TYR A 40 -10.61 -10.24 -0.92
CA TYR A 40 -10.75 -10.81 0.43
C TYR A 40 -12.05 -10.42 1.12
N LEU A 41 -12.51 -9.18 0.91
CA LEU A 41 -13.72 -8.67 1.56
C LEU A 41 -15.02 -9.23 0.99
N SER A 42 -15.06 -9.51 -0.32
CA SER A 42 -16.25 -9.98 -1.03
C SER A 42 -16.51 -11.47 -0.85
N LEU A 43 -15.62 -12.19 -0.15
CA LEU A 43 -15.67 -13.65 0.00
C LEU A 43 -15.64 -14.41 -1.34
N GLN A 44 -15.16 -13.79 -2.42
CA GLN A 44 -14.92 -14.48 -3.71
C GLN A 44 -13.84 -15.56 -3.59
N SER A 45 -12.84 -15.34 -2.73
CA SER A 45 -11.89 -16.38 -2.34
C SER A 45 -12.53 -17.38 -1.38
N THR A 46 -12.05 -18.64 -1.32
CA THR A 46 -12.21 -19.44 -0.09
C THR A 46 -11.44 -18.72 1.03
N PRO A 47 -12.12 -17.94 1.89
CA PRO A 47 -11.43 -17.05 2.81
C PRO A 47 -10.87 -17.91 3.92
N SER A 48 -9.59 -17.71 4.22
CA SER A 48 -8.91 -18.55 5.21
C SER A 48 -9.14 -18.06 6.63
N PHE A 49 -9.48 -16.77 6.81
CA PHE A 49 -9.55 -16.11 8.11
C PHE A 49 -10.74 -15.15 8.20
N ASP A 50 -11.20 -14.88 9.43
CA ASP A 50 -12.22 -13.87 9.77
C ASP A 50 -13.54 -13.97 8.98
N THR A 51 -13.86 -15.15 8.45
CA THR A 51 -15.07 -15.42 7.67
C THR A 51 -16.36 -15.09 8.43
N SER A 52 -16.37 -15.30 9.75
CA SER A 52 -17.55 -15.05 10.58
C SER A 52 -17.97 -13.57 10.58
N VAL A 53 -17.00 -12.65 10.51
CA VAL A 53 -17.32 -11.21 10.50
C VAL A 53 -17.56 -10.71 9.07
N LEU A 54 -16.84 -11.24 8.09
CA LEU A 54 -16.95 -10.82 6.70
C LEU A 54 -18.30 -11.15 6.05
N LYS A 55 -18.98 -12.21 6.50
CA LYS A 55 -20.33 -12.54 6.02
C LYS A 55 -21.34 -11.40 6.19
N ASN A 56 -21.09 -10.52 7.17
CA ASN A 56 -21.99 -9.43 7.50
C ASN A 56 -21.62 -8.11 6.80
N ILE A 57 -20.57 -8.09 5.96
CA ILE A 57 -20.06 -6.83 5.40
C ILE A 57 -21.11 -6.04 4.62
N LEU A 58 -21.98 -6.72 3.87
CA LEU A 58 -23.04 -6.09 3.07
C LEU A 58 -24.24 -5.60 3.90
N GLU A 59 -24.29 -5.91 5.20
CA GLU A 59 -25.27 -5.34 6.13
C GLU A 59 -24.96 -3.86 6.44
N TYR A 60 -23.75 -3.40 6.15
CA TYR A 60 -23.28 -2.03 6.39
C TYR A 60 -23.38 -1.18 5.12
N SER A 61 -23.58 0.13 5.31
CA SER A 61 -23.56 1.13 4.24
C SER A 61 -22.28 1.96 4.19
N ASP A 62 -21.36 1.71 5.12
CA ASP A 62 -20.09 2.41 5.22
C ASP A 62 -19.02 1.45 5.75
N ILE A 63 -17.85 1.44 5.10
CA ILE A 63 -16.73 0.59 5.50
C ILE A 63 -16.26 0.89 6.92
N LYS A 64 -16.37 2.15 7.38
CA LYS A 64 -15.99 2.53 8.73
C LYS A 64 -16.83 1.82 9.79
N ASP A 65 -18.14 1.75 9.58
CA ASP A 65 -19.06 1.08 10.50
C ASP A 65 -18.81 -0.42 10.54
N PHE A 66 -18.51 -1.03 9.38
CA PHE A 66 -18.11 -2.42 9.32
C PHE A 66 -16.80 -2.69 10.09
N LEU A 67 -15.79 -1.83 9.96
CA LEU A 67 -14.52 -1.99 10.68
C LEU A 67 -14.70 -1.81 12.20
N LYS A 68 -15.59 -0.93 12.64
CA LYS A 68 -15.99 -0.81 14.06
C LYS A 68 -16.62 -2.10 14.57
N PHE A 69 -17.48 -2.74 13.78
CA PHE A 69 -18.04 -4.05 14.11
C PHE A 69 -16.96 -5.14 14.22
N VAL A 70 -16.04 -5.22 13.25
CA VAL A 70 -14.91 -6.17 13.28
C VAL A 70 -14.08 -5.98 14.55
N LYS A 71 -13.79 -4.72 14.91
CA LYS A 71 -13.07 -4.35 16.12
C LYS A 71 -13.79 -4.82 17.38
N ALA A 72 -15.09 -4.55 17.51
CA ALA A 72 -15.90 -5.01 18.63
C ALA A 72 -15.87 -6.54 18.76
N ASN A 73 -15.97 -7.26 17.63
CA ASN A 73 -15.88 -8.73 17.62
C ASN A 73 -14.51 -9.25 18.07
N PHE A 74 -13.42 -8.57 17.73
CA PHE A 74 -12.07 -8.94 18.16
C PHE A 74 -11.86 -8.71 19.66
N ILE A 75 -12.43 -7.63 20.21
CA ILE A 75 -12.43 -7.36 21.66
C ILE A 75 -13.18 -8.47 22.41
N GLU A 76 -14.39 -8.80 21.97
CA GLU A 76 -15.21 -9.86 22.57
C GLU A 76 -14.49 -11.23 22.57
N LYS A 77 -13.77 -11.53 21.49
CA LYS A 77 -12.94 -12.74 21.34
C LYS A 77 -11.61 -12.67 22.09
N LYS A 78 -11.34 -11.63 22.88
CA LYS A 78 -10.10 -11.42 23.64
C LYS A 78 -8.83 -11.52 22.79
N ARG A 79 -8.85 -10.96 21.56
CA ARG A 79 -7.69 -10.93 20.64
C ARG A 79 -6.66 -9.83 20.96
N GLN A 80 -6.47 -9.55 22.25
CA GLN A 80 -5.54 -8.56 22.78
C GLN A 80 -5.01 -9.00 24.15
N PRO A 81 -3.85 -8.49 24.59
CA PRO A 81 -3.39 -8.67 25.96
C PRO A 81 -4.41 -8.16 26.99
N GLU A 82 -4.53 -8.83 28.14
CA GLU A 82 -5.54 -8.53 29.16
C GLU A 82 -5.48 -7.09 29.69
N ASN A 83 -4.28 -6.51 29.75
CA ASN A 83 -4.04 -5.16 30.27
C ASN A 83 -4.12 -4.06 29.20
N VAL A 84 -4.39 -4.40 27.95
CA VAL A 84 -4.50 -3.42 26.86
C VAL A 84 -5.96 -3.03 26.70
N LYS A 85 -6.25 -1.74 26.90
CA LYS A 85 -7.56 -1.16 26.58
C LYS A 85 -7.57 -0.67 25.15
N THR A 86 -8.72 -0.83 24.51
CA THR A 86 -8.94 -0.51 23.11
C THR A 86 -10.27 0.24 23.00
N GLU A 87 -10.26 1.42 22.38
CA GLU A 87 -11.47 2.23 22.16
C GLU A 87 -12.13 1.87 20.83
N LEU A 88 -13.46 1.84 20.72
CA LEU A 88 -14.12 1.49 19.45
C LEU A 88 -13.92 2.53 18.34
N ASP A 89 -13.80 3.80 18.71
CA ASP A 89 -13.61 4.87 17.75
C ASP A 89 -12.18 4.90 17.18
N ASP A 90 -12.08 5.39 15.95
CA ASP A 90 -10.81 5.57 15.24
C ASP A 90 -10.77 6.94 14.55
N PHE A 91 -9.55 7.34 14.18
CA PHE A 91 -9.26 8.62 13.53
C PHE A 91 -9.06 8.49 12.02
N ILE A 92 -9.28 7.29 11.45
CA ILE A 92 -9.11 7.04 10.03
C ILE A 92 -10.26 7.70 9.26
N LYS A 93 -9.89 8.39 8.18
CA LYS A 93 -10.80 9.17 7.33
C LYS A 93 -10.75 8.76 5.85
N HIS A 94 -9.74 7.97 5.48
CA HIS A 94 -9.45 7.65 4.09
C HIS A 94 -9.33 6.14 3.92
N TYR A 95 -10.24 5.59 3.13
CA TYR A 95 -10.28 4.19 2.73
C TYR A 95 -10.17 4.11 1.21
N ILE A 96 -9.18 3.35 0.74
CA ILE A 96 -9.03 3.02 -0.67
C ILE A 96 -9.36 1.53 -0.86
N LEU A 97 -10.10 1.22 -1.92
CA LEU A 97 -10.36 -0.15 -2.33
C LEU A 97 -9.47 -0.51 -3.53
N ASP A 98 -8.69 -1.56 -3.36
CA ASP A 98 -7.98 -2.28 -4.40
C ASP A 98 -8.80 -3.53 -4.79
N SER A 99 -8.74 -3.94 -6.05
CA SER A 99 -9.50 -5.09 -6.57
C SER A 99 -8.94 -6.42 -6.06
N GLY A 100 -7.61 -6.51 -5.91
CA GLY A 100 -6.93 -7.80 -5.71
C GLY A 100 -6.92 -8.67 -6.94
N THR A 101 -6.90 -8.07 -8.14
CA THR A 101 -7.09 -8.82 -9.39
C THR A 101 -6.08 -9.94 -9.59
N GLY A 102 -4.86 -9.83 -9.07
CA GLY A 102 -3.89 -10.93 -9.15
C GLY A 102 -4.39 -12.25 -8.52
N ASN A 103 -5.26 -12.18 -7.51
CA ASN A 103 -5.92 -13.38 -6.97
C ASN A 103 -7.21 -13.73 -7.72
N ILE A 104 -8.00 -12.75 -8.16
CA ILE A 104 -9.20 -12.98 -8.99
C ILE A 104 -8.81 -13.71 -10.28
N LEU A 105 -7.80 -13.20 -10.99
CA LEU A 105 -7.25 -13.80 -12.20
C LEU A 105 -6.81 -15.25 -11.97
N ARG A 106 -6.19 -15.54 -10.81
CA ARG A 106 -5.80 -16.91 -10.49
C ARG A 106 -7.00 -17.84 -10.40
N ASP A 107 -8.05 -17.42 -9.70
CA ASP A 107 -9.23 -18.26 -9.53
C ASP A 107 -9.95 -18.44 -10.87
N LEU A 108 -10.07 -17.39 -11.68
CA LEU A 108 -10.62 -17.47 -13.04
C LEU A 108 -9.82 -18.39 -13.97
N ILE A 109 -8.47 -18.36 -13.91
CA ILE A 109 -7.61 -19.27 -14.68
C ILE A 109 -7.87 -20.72 -14.24
N ASN A 110 -7.92 -20.99 -12.94
CA ASN A 110 -8.12 -22.34 -12.42
C ASN A 110 -9.51 -22.90 -12.76
N GLU A 111 -10.51 -22.04 -12.87
CA GLU A 111 -11.89 -22.39 -13.23
C GLU A 111 -12.13 -22.42 -14.75
N ASN A 112 -11.13 -22.08 -15.57
CA ASN A 112 -11.25 -21.91 -17.04
C ASN A 112 -12.38 -20.94 -17.45
N ASN A 113 -12.62 -19.89 -16.66
CA ASN A 113 -13.82 -19.04 -16.80
C ASN A 113 -13.51 -17.59 -17.22
N ILE A 114 -12.48 -17.37 -18.04
CA ILE A 114 -12.13 -16.03 -18.52
C ILE A 114 -12.80 -15.75 -19.86
N ASN A 115 -13.86 -14.94 -19.83
CA ASN A 115 -14.52 -14.39 -21.01
C ASN A 115 -15.04 -12.97 -20.71
N LYS A 116 -15.56 -12.27 -21.73
CA LYS A 116 -16.00 -10.88 -21.59
C LYS A 116 -17.12 -10.71 -20.54
N ASP A 117 -18.08 -11.63 -20.50
CA ASP A 117 -19.22 -11.55 -19.59
C ASP A 117 -18.79 -11.76 -18.13
N SER A 118 -17.85 -12.68 -17.88
CA SER A 118 -17.30 -12.87 -16.54
C SER A 118 -16.54 -11.62 -16.06
N LEU A 119 -15.78 -10.96 -16.93
CA LEU A 119 -15.10 -9.70 -16.59
C LEU A 119 -16.06 -8.55 -16.32
N ASN A 120 -17.09 -8.41 -17.15
CA ASN A 120 -18.11 -7.38 -16.95
C ASN A 120 -18.84 -7.56 -15.61
N SER A 121 -19.22 -8.79 -15.28
CA SER A 121 -19.89 -9.08 -14.01
C SER A 121 -19.02 -8.73 -12.80
N ILE A 122 -17.71 -8.97 -12.86
CA ILE A 122 -16.80 -8.67 -11.75
C ILE A 122 -16.62 -7.16 -11.60
N VAL A 123 -16.50 -6.40 -12.70
CA VAL A 123 -16.38 -4.94 -12.66
C VAL A 123 -17.63 -4.32 -12.02
N GLU A 124 -18.82 -4.75 -12.43
CA GLU A 124 -20.07 -4.24 -11.88
C GLU A 124 -20.20 -4.54 -10.38
N LEU A 125 -20.00 -5.80 -9.98
CA LEU A 125 -20.06 -6.21 -8.57
C LEU A 125 -19.02 -5.49 -7.71
N TYR A 126 -17.83 -5.24 -8.27
CA TYR A 126 -16.76 -4.50 -7.60
C TYR A 126 -17.15 -3.04 -7.35
N LEU A 127 -17.70 -2.35 -8.36
CA LEU A 127 -18.12 -0.96 -8.24
C LEU A 127 -19.32 -0.81 -7.30
N GLN A 128 -20.34 -1.67 -7.43
CA GLN A 128 -21.49 -1.71 -6.51
C GLN A 128 -21.07 -1.94 -5.07
N PHE A 129 -20.11 -2.85 -4.83
CA PHE A 129 -19.55 -3.09 -3.51
C PHE A 129 -18.83 -1.85 -2.97
N SER A 130 -18.01 -1.21 -3.80
CA SER A 130 -17.28 0.01 -3.42
C SER A 130 -18.22 1.17 -3.05
N GLU A 131 -19.35 1.27 -3.76
CA GLU A 131 -20.36 2.28 -3.51
C GLU A 131 -21.17 1.98 -2.25
N LYS A 132 -21.64 0.74 -2.12
CA LYS A 132 -22.39 0.27 -0.96
C LYS A 132 -21.65 0.56 0.35
N LEU A 133 -20.33 0.47 0.35
CA LEU A 133 -19.49 0.68 1.53
C LEU A 133 -18.78 2.04 1.56
N ASN A 134 -19.16 2.96 0.67
CA ASN A 134 -18.72 4.36 0.70
C ASN A 134 -17.18 4.54 0.75
N PHE A 135 -16.44 3.80 -0.08
CA PHE A 135 -14.99 3.99 -0.19
C PHE A 135 -14.64 5.36 -0.77
N ASN A 136 -13.59 6.01 -0.26
CA ASN A 136 -13.19 7.35 -0.70
C ASN A 136 -12.50 7.34 -2.07
N LEU A 137 -11.81 6.24 -2.39
CA LEU A 137 -11.05 6.07 -3.63
C LEU A 137 -11.10 4.60 -4.04
N VAL A 138 -11.26 4.35 -5.33
CA VAL A 138 -11.35 2.99 -5.89
C VAL A 138 -10.31 2.89 -7.00
N VAL A 139 -9.46 1.87 -6.92
CA VAL A 139 -8.58 1.50 -8.05
C VAL A 139 -9.44 0.71 -9.03
N ALA A 140 -9.58 1.19 -10.27
CA ALA A 140 -10.31 0.44 -11.29
C ALA A 140 -9.68 -0.94 -11.49
N LEU A 141 -10.49 -1.92 -11.86
CA LEU A 141 -10.02 -3.29 -12.01
C LEU A 141 -9.04 -3.38 -13.20
N ASP A 142 -7.96 -4.15 -13.02
CA ASP A 142 -6.91 -4.39 -14.01
C ASP A 142 -6.33 -5.79 -13.89
N PHE A 143 -5.72 -6.33 -14.94
CA PHE A 143 -4.88 -7.51 -14.81
C PHE A 143 -3.46 -7.14 -14.44
N ALA A 144 -3.14 -7.29 -13.15
CA ALA A 144 -1.80 -7.13 -12.60
C ALA A 144 -1.17 -8.45 -12.15
N LEU A 145 0.16 -8.58 -12.35
CA LEU A 145 0.92 -9.70 -11.81
C LEU A 145 0.98 -9.64 -10.28
N LYS A 146 0.84 -10.80 -9.64
CA LYS A 146 1.08 -10.96 -8.21
C LYS A 146 2.58 -11.07 -7.94
N TYR A 147 3.09 -10.30 -6.98
CA TYR A 147 4.51 -10.37 -6.57
C TYR A 147 4.82 -11.46 -5.53
N THR A 148 3.80 -12.04 -4.91
CA THR A 148 3.94 -13.08 -3.89
C THR A 148 3.14 -14.31 -4.27
N HIS A 149 3.80 -15.42 -4.58
CA HIS A 149 3.13 -16.66 -4.94
C HIS A 149 2.85 -17.51 -3.70
N LYS A 150 1.67 -18.11 -3.60
CA LYS A 150 1.27 -19.08 -2.54
C LYS A 150 0.79 -20.38 -3.18
N LYS A 151 0.63 -21.47 -2.41
CA LYS A 151 -0.03 -22.72 -2.86
C LYS A 151 0.52 -23.31 -4.19
N GLY A 152 1.84 -23.36 -4.38
CA GLY A 152 2.44 -23.93 -5.61
C GLY A 152 2.29 -23.06 -6.87
N GLU A 153 1.74 -21.84 -6.77
CA GLU A 153 1.59 -20.88 -7.90
C GLU A 153 2.93 -20.62 -8.63
N GLY A 154 4.06 -20.68 -7.91
CA GLY A 154 5.41 -20.52 -8.48
C GLY A 154 5.91 -21.72 -9.29
N GLU A 155 5.21 -22.86 -9.26
CA GLU A 155 5.64 -24.11 -9.88
C GLU A 155 4.77 -24.47 -11.11
N SER A 156 3.55 -23.93 -11.20
CA SER A 156 2.67 -24.14 -12.36
C SER A 156 3.09 -23.28 -13.56
N LYS A 157 3.74 -23.90 -14.55
CA LYS A 157 4.10 -23.23 -15.82
C LYS A 157 2.88 -22.68 -16.56
N VAL A 158 1.79 -23.45 -16.60
CA VAL A 158 0.54 -23.04 -17.26
C VAL A 158 -0.04 -21.77 -16.64
N TYR A 159 -0.10 -21.70 -15.30
CA TYR A 159 -0.55 -20.50 -14.60
C TYR A 159 0.36 -19.30 -14.91
N GLN A 160 1.68 -19.49 -14.92
CA GLN A 160 2.63 -18.41 -15.22
C GLN A 160 2.51 -17.90 -16.65
N GLU A 161 2.34 -18.79 -17.63
CA GLU A 161 2.16 -18.44 -19.03
C GLU A 161 0.86 -17.67 -19.24
N LEU A 162 -0.27 -18.19 -18.73
CA LEU A 162 -1.56 -17.51 -18.83
C LEU A 162 -1.55 -16.17 -18.09
N SER A 163 -1.07 -16.12 -16.85
CA SER A 163 -1.02 -14.88 -16.07
C SER A 163 -0.17 -13.81 -16.75
N LYS A 164 0.99 -14.17 -17.32
CA LYS A 164 1.77 -13.23 -18.14
C LYS A 164 1.04 -12.81 -19.42
N GLY A 165 0.35 -13.75 -20.07
CA GLY A 165 -0.47 -13.47 -21.24
C GLY A 165 -1.55 -12.43 -20.96
N PHE A 166 -2.26 -12.55 -19.84
CA PHE A 166 -3.29 -11.59 -19.42
C PHE A 166 -2.72 -10.23 -19.04
N VAL A 167 -1.65 -10.19 -18.24
CA VAL A 167 -1.07 -8.92 -17.78
C VAL A 167 -0.43 -8.13 -18.91
N ASN A 168 0.17 -8.81 -19.88
CA ASN A 168 0.76 -8.16 -21.05
C ASN A 168 -0.26 -7.87 -22.17
N ASN A 169 -1.54 -8.23 -21.98
CA ASN A 169 -2.59 -7.96 -22.95
C ASN A 169 -3.18 -6.57 -22.70
N GLU A 170 -2.51 -5.56 -23.24
CA GLU A 170 -2.95 -4.16 -23.15
C GLU A 170 -4.39 -3.99 -23.61
N LYS A 171 -4.79 -4.63 -24.72
CA LYS A 171 -6.16 -4.56 -25.26
C LYS A 171 -7.19 -5.00 -24.23
N LEU A 172 -6.92 -6.08 -23.51
CA LEU A 172 -7.85 -6.60 -22.51
C LEU A 172 -7.95 -5.68 -21.28
N ASN A 173 -6.83 -5.12 -20.81
CA ASN A 173 -6.87 -4.11 -19.74
C ASN A 173 -7.65 -2.85 -20.20
N PHE A 174 -7.49 -2.43 -21.46
CA PHE A 174 -8.29 -1.35 -22.03
C PHE A 174 -9.78 -1.68 -22.11
N GLU A 175 -10.14 -2.92 -22.43
CA GLU A 175 -11.53 -3.38 -22.41
C GLU A 175 -12.13 -3.31 -21.01
N ILE A 176 -11.40 -3.70 -19.96
CA ILE A 176 -11.86 -3.57 -18.57
C ILE A 176 -12.05 -2.11 -18.16
N LEU A 177 -11.11 -1.23 -18.52
CA LEU A 177 -11.26 0.21 -18.26
C LEU A 177 -12.49 0.78 -18.98
N LYS A 178 -12.75 0.36 -20.21
CA LYS A 178 -13.96 0.74 -20.94
C LYS A 178 -15.23 0.26 -20.24
N THR A 179 -15.28 -1.02 -19.84
CA THR A 179 -16.40 -1.55 -19.05
C THR A 179 -16.59 -0.76 -17.76
N THR A 180 -15.50 -0.38 -17.08
CA THR A 180 -15.57 0.45 -15.87
C THR A 180 -16.28 1.78 -16.15
N ILE A 181 -15.94 2.46 -17.25
CA ILE A 181 -16.60 3.71 -17.66
C ILE A 181 -18.08 3.50 -17.96
N GLU A 182 -18.42 2.43 -18.69
CA GLU A 182 -19.79 2.06 -19.04
C GLU A 182 -20.63 1.85 -17.77
N CYS A 183 -20.16 1.02 -16.84
CA CYS A 183 -20.84 0.76 -15.57
C CYS A 183 -21.03 2.03 -14.72
N VAL A 184 -20.01 2.90 -14.64
CA VAL A 184 -20.09 4.17 -13.90
C VAL A 184 -21.16 5.09 -14.49
N LYS A 185 -21.24 5.19 -15.81
CA LYS A 185 -22.23 6.05 -16.49
C LYS A 185 -23.64 5.51 -16.33
N GLU A 186 -23.82 4.20 -16.47
CA GLU A 186 -25.13 3.53 -16.35
C GLU A 186 -25.70 3.64 -14.94
N ASN A 187 -24.87 3.40 -13.92
CA ASN A 187 -25.30 3.34 -12.52
C ASN A 187 -25.15 4.68 -11.77
N LYS A 188 -24.55 5.70 -12.40
CA LYS A 188 -24.26 7.01 -11.79
C LYS A 188 -23.42 6.91 -10.51
N HIS A 189 -22.45 6.00 -10.50
CA HIS A 189 -21.50 5.84 -9.39
C HIS A 189 -20.79 7.17 -9.09
N LYS A 190 -20.64 7.49 -7.81
CA LYS A 190 -20.11 8.80 -7.35
C LYS A 190 -18.71 8.73 -6.75
N GLN A 191 -18.13 7.54 -6.63
CA GLN A 191 -16.83 7.34 -6.01
C GLN A 191 -15.72 7.89 -6.89
N ASP A 192 -14.65 8.38 -6.26
CA ASP A 192 -13.45 8.72 -6.99
C ASP A 192 -12.77 7.43 -7.48
N ILE A 193 -12.75 7.22 -8.79
CA ILE A 193 -12.12 6.05 -9.43
C ILE A 193 -10.81 6.48 -10.09
N ILE A 194 -9.72 5.77 -9.83
CA ILE A 194 -8.44 5.96 -10.52
C ILE A 194 -8.16 4.81 -11.50
N ALA A 195 -7.61 5.14 -12.67
CA ALA A 195 -7.20 4.15 -13.65
C ALA A 195 -5.79 3.61 -13.31
N PRO A 196 -5.61 2.30 -13.08
CA PRO A 196 -4.29 1.72 -12.97
C PRO A 196 -3.53 1.85 -14.29
N LEU A 197 -2.22 2.08 -14.16
CA LEU A 197 -1.28 2.21 -15.26
C LEU A 197 -0.32 1.03 -15.22
N HIS A 198 -0.08 0.46 -16.41
CA HIS A 198 0.87 -0.60 -16.63
C HIS A 198 1.95 -0.17 -17.61
N GLY A 199 3.12 -0.78 -17.46
CA GLY A 199 4.23 -0.59 -18.37
C GLY A 199 5.47 -1.32 -17.90
N TYR A 200 6.42 -1.45 -18.82
CA TYR A 200 7.71 -2.11 -18.65
C TYR A 200 8.90 -1.17 -18.90
N SER A 201 8.62 0.10 -19.18
CA SER A 201 9.56 1.21 -19.41
C SER A 201 8.83 2.55 -19.24
N PHE A 202 9.55 3.67 -19.08
CA PHE A 202 8.90 5.00 -19.04
C PHE A 202 8.06 5.28 -20.28
N LYS A 203 8.55 4.92 -21.47
CA LYS A 203 7.83 5.12 -22.73
C LYS A 203 6.54 4.31 -22.80
N SER A 204 6.53 3.07 -22.31
CA SER A 204 5.29 2.27 -22.28
C SER A 204 4.23 2.86 -21.35
N PHE A 205 4.61 3.39 -20.18
CA PHE A 205 3.67 4.11 -19.30
C PHE A 205 3.12 5.36 -19.98
N ASP A 206 4.00 6.12 -20.62
CA ASP A 206 3.66 7.34 -21.36
C ASP A 206 2.61 7.03 -22.46
N ASN A 207 2.85 6.01 -23.28
CA ASN A 207 1.89 5.55 -24.29
C ASN A 207 0.56 5.10 -23.67
N TYR A 208 0.62 4.34 -22.58
CA TYR A 208 -0.58 3.80 -21.92
C TYR A 208 -1.46 4.92 -21.35
N ILE A 209 -0.85 5.98 -20.79
CA ILE A 209 -1.56 7.20 -20.37
C ILE A 209 -2.28 7.83 -21.56
N ASP A 210 -1.60 8.02 -22.70
CA ASP A 210 -2.20 8.65 -23.88
C ASP A 210 -3.41 7.87 -24.40
N ASP A 211 -3.34 6.54 -24.35
CA ASP A 211 -4.44 5.68 -24.78
C ASP A 211 -5.63 5.71 -23.81
N ILE A 212 -5.41 5.81 -22.50
CA ILE A 212 -6.49 6.06 -21.54
C ILE A 212 -7.12 7.44 -21.76
N LEU A 213 -6.32 8.47 -21.99
CA LEU A 213 -6.84 9.83 -22.26
C LEU A 213 -7.69 9.88 -23.53
N LYS A 214 -7.33 9.12 -24.58
CA LYS A 214 -8.17 8.97 -25.79
C LYS A 214 -9.47 8.22 -25.49
N LEU A 215 -9.42 7.17 -24.66
CA LEU A 215 -10.62 6.43 -24.23
C LEU A 215 -11.57 7.35 -23.45
N GLU A 216 -11.05 8.13 -22.50
CA GLU A 216 -11.80 9.14 -21.74
C GLU A 216 -12.52 10.13 -22.66
N GLN A 217 -11.81 10.67 -23.65
CA GLN A 217 -12.40 11.58 -24.65
C GLN A 217 -13.50 10.90 -25.46
N LYS A 218 -13.27 9.68 -25.93
CA LYS A 218 -14.23 8.91 -26.74
C LYS A 218 -15.51 8.60 -25.94
N GLU A 219 -15.36 8.21 -24.68
CA GLU A 219 -16.48 7.80 -23.84
C GLU A 219 -17.12 8.97 -23.06
N ASN A 220 -16.60 10.19 -23.24
CA ASN A 220 -17.01 11.41 -22.53
C ASN A 220 -17.05 11.20 -20.99
N TYR A 221 -15.94 10.69 -20.46
CA TYR A 221 -15.77 10.41 -19.04
C TYR A 221 -14.31 10.69 -18.65
N GLN A 222 -14.09 11.12 -17.41
CA GLN A 222 -12.76 11.38 -16.88
C GLN A 222 -12.60 10.63 -15.56
N PHE A 223 -11.60 9.75 -15.44
CA PHE A 223 -11.24 9.17 -14.15
C PHE A 223 -10.80 10.29 -13.16
N HIS A 224 -10.79 10.02 -11.87
CA HIS A 224 -10.35 11.02 -10.89
C HIS A 224 -8.81 11.08 -10.78
N GLY A 225 -8.12 10.11 -11.38
CA GLY A 225 -6.67 10.03 -11.39
C GLY A 225 -6.14 8.70 -11.90
N PHE A 226 -4.88 8.43 -11.56
CA PHE A 226 -4.12 7.28 -12.05
C PHE A 226 -3.35 6.57 -10.93
N GLY A 227 -3.18 5.25 -11.06
CA GLY A 227 -2.40 4.41 -10.15
C GLY A 227 -1.16 3.83 -10.83
N LEU A 228 0.05 4.09 -10.33
CA LEU A 228 1.29 3.56 -10.88
C LEU A 228 1.55 2.12 -10.41
N GLY A 229 1.07 1.14 -11.18
CA GLY A 229 1.31 -0.28 -10.94
C GLY A 229 2.66 -0.76 -11.46
N GLY A 230 2.99 -2.04 -11.27
CA GLY A 230 4.14 -2.65 -11.95
C GLY A 230 5.54 -2.35 -11.38
N ILE A 231 5.67 -1.32 -10.53
CA ILE A 231 6.98 -0.75 -10.14
C ILE A 231 7.43 -1.07 -8.70
N ALA A 232 6.68 -1.86 -7.95
CA ALA A 232 6.99 -2.16 -6.54
C ALA A 232 8.28 -2.99 -6.34
N ASP A 233 8.62 -3.87 -7.28
CA ASP A 233 9.84 -4.70 -7.25
C ASP A 233 10.85 -4.24 -8.31
N THR A 234 11.51 -3.11 -8.03
CA THR A 234 12.48 -2.49 -8.94
C THR A 234 13.70 -3.36 -9.23
N LYS A 235 13.93 -4.46 -8.49
CA LYS A 235 15.01 -5.43 -8.79
C LYS A 235 14.77 -6.16 -10.10
N LYS A 236 13.51 -6.43 -10.44
CA LYS A 236 13.10 -7.16 -11.66
C LYS A 236 13.03 -6.28 -12.90
N LEU A 237 13.07 -4.96 -12.73
CA LEU A 237 13.02 -4.01 -13.84
C LEU A 237 14.39 -3.90 -14.51
N LEU A 238 14.47 -4.07 -15.83
CA LEU A 238 15.75 -4.05 -16.54
C LEU A 238 16.32 -2.63 -16.65
N ASN A 239 17.60 -2.45 -16.32
CA ASN A 239 18.23 -1.12 -16.32
C ASN A 239 18.14 -0.42 -17.69
N GLU A 240 18.35 -1.16 -18.77
CA GLU A 240 18.32 -0.64 -20.15
C GLU A 240 16.94 -0.10 -20.53
N LEU A 241 15.88 -0.88 -20.27
CA LEU A 241 14.49 -0.49 -20.59
C LEU A 241 14.03 0.72 -19.79
N TRP A 242 14.51 0.83 -18.56
CA TRP A 242 14.20 1.93 -17.67
C TRP A 242 15.22 3.05 -17.76
N THR A 243 16.24 2.96 -18.62
CA THR A 243 17.29 3.98 -18.79
C THR A 243 18.01 4.37 -17.49
N VAL A 244 18.18 3.42 -16.57
CA VAL A 244 18.80 3.64 -15.25
C VAL A 244 20.25 4.12 -15.43
N PRO A 245 20.66 5.25 -14.82
CA PRO A 245 22.02 5.75 -14.95
C PRO A 245 23.08 4.75 -14.49
N GLU A 246 24.25 4.79 -15.15
CA GLU A 246 25.38 3.94 -14.79
C GLU A 246 25.85 4.19 -13.36
N GLY A 247 26.29 3.14 -12.66
CA GLY A 247 26.74 3.22 -11.27
C GLY A 247 25.63 3.26 -10.21
N PHE A 248 24.35 3.29 -10.60
CA PHE A 248 23.24 3.27 -9.65
C PHE A 248 23.14 1.90 -8.97
N ASN A 249 23.30 1.89 -7.64
CA ASN A 249 22.99 0.72 -6.82
C ASN A 249 21.47 0.48 -6.74
N GLN A 250 21.04 -0.61 -6.11
CA GLN A 250 19.62 -0.96 -6.06
C GLN A 250 18.74 0.09 -5.34
N LYS A 251 19.26 0.78 -4.31
CA LYS A 251 18.53 1.85 -3.63
C LYS A 251 18.33 3.06 -4.56
N LEU A 252 19.41 3.52 -5.20
CA LEU A 252 19.38 4.60 -6.19
C LEU A 252 18.43 4.28 -7.35
N LYS A 253 18.55 3.08 -7.91
CA LYS A 253 17.65 2.60 -8.96
C LYS A 253 16.19 2.69 -8.54
N SER A 254 15.85 2.25 -7.32
CA SER A 254 14.48 2.32 -6.82
C SER A 254 14.00 3.75 -6.64
N LEU A 255 14.83 4.61 -6.03
CA LEU A 255 14.50 6.02 -5.86
C LEU A 255 14.27 6.71 -7.20
N TRP A 256 15.16 6.47 -8.16
CA TRP A 256 15.14 7.13 -9.45
C TRP A 256 13.99 6.66 -10.35
N ILE A 257 13.77 5.34 -10.52
CA ILE A 257 12.69 4.83 -11.37
C ILE A 257 11.32 5.35 -10.90
N VAL A 258 11.02 5.19 -9.62
CA VAL A 258 9.70 5.55 -9.07
C VAL A 258 9.49 7.07 -9.14
N SER A 259 10.51 7.85 -8.82
CA SER A 259 10.43 9.32 -8.83
C SER A 259 10.31 9.89 -10.23
N GLN A 260 11.12 9.41 -11.20
CA GLN A 260 11.04 9.85 -12.58
C GLN A 260 9.68 9.47 -13.21
N LEU A 261 9.18 8.26 -12.95
CA LEU A 261 7.87 7.86 -13.45
C LEU A 261 6.74 8.72 -12.84
N THR A 262 6.83 9.01 -11.54
CA THR A 262 5.88 9.91 -10.86
C THR A 262 5.88 11.28 -11.52
N LYS A 263 7.06 11.86 -11.75
CA LYS A 263 7.21 13.16 -12.42
C LYS A 263 6.60 13.17 -13.83
N ASN A 264 6.97 12.19 -14.65
CA ASN A 264 6.50 12.09 -16.03
C ASN A 264 4.98 11.95 -16.09
N THR A 265 4.41 11.13 -15.19
CA THR A 265 2.96 10.92 -15.11
C THR A 265 2.25 12.19 -14.64
N ALA A 266 2.71 12.81 -13.54
CA ALA A 266 2.12 14.02 -12.99
C ALA A 266 2.07 15.16 -14.02
N ALA A 267 3.11 15.30 -14.85
CA ALA A 267 3.17 16.30 -15.92
C ALA A 267 2.09 16.10 -17.00
N LYS A 268 1.62 14.85 -17.22
CA LYS A 268 0.62 14.52 -18.25
C LYS A 268 -0.82 14.58 -17.75
N ILE A 269 -1.05 14.32 -16.46
CA ILE A 269 -2.41 14.07 -15.94
C ILE A 269 -3.11 15.32 -15.39
N ASN A 270 -2.57 16.53 -15.63
CA ASN A 270 -3.20 17.82 -15.31
C ASN A 270 -3.74 17.94 -13.87
N ASN A 271 -2.89 17.71 -12.86
CA ASN A 271 -3.22 17.79 -11.42
C ASN A 271 -4.27 16.78 -10.91
N ARG A 272 -4.60 15.74 -11.68
CA ARG A 272 -5.44 14.63 -11.21
C ARG A 272 -4.72 13.81 -10.15
N LYS A 273 -5.47 12.99 -9.40
CA LYS A 273 -4.88 12.15 -8.34
C LYS A 273 -3.83 11.21 -8.93
N LEU A 274 -2.74 11.01 -8.20
CA LEU A 274 -1.68 10.09 -8.57
C LEU A 274 -1.34 9.22 -7.37
N HIS A 275 -1.63 7.93 -7.48
CA HIS A 275 -1.37 6.94 -6.46
C HIS A 275 -0.18 6.06 -6.86
N VAL A 276 0.82 5.91 -5.99
CA VAL A 276 1.97 5.02 -6.23
C VAL A 276 1.68 3.65 -5.62
N LEU A 277 1.31 2.66 -6.45
CA LEU A 277 0.85 1.35 -6.01
C LEU A 277 2.01 0.47 -5.54
N GLY A 278 2.00 0.10 -4.26
CA GLY A 278 2.96 -0.82 -3.62
C GLY A 278 4.41 -0.33 -3.50
N ALA A 279 4.75 0.83 -4.09
CA ALA A 279 6.09 1.41 -4.11
C ALA A 279 6.25 2.63 -3.18
N GLY A 280 5.33 2.84 -2.22
CA GLY A 280 5.40 3.91 -1.21
C GLY A 280 6.34 3.62 -0.03
N ASN A 281 7.59 3.20 -0.26
CA ASN A 281 8.54 3.05 0.85
C ASN A 281 8.82 4.44 1.48
N ILE A 282 9.08 4.50 2.78
CA ILE A 282 9.19 5.76 3.53
C ILE A 282 10.27 6.70 2.97
N SER A 283 11.38 6.15 2.47
CA SER A 283 12.44 6.92 1.80
C SER A 283 12.05 7.44 0.41
N LEU A 284 11.00 6.91 -0.21
CA LEU A 284 10.47 7.44 -1.47
C LEU A 284 9.51 8.62 -1.23
N ILE A 285 8.88 8.70 -0.05
CA ILE A 285 7.82 9.67 0.25
C ILE A 285 8.22 11.12 -0.09
N PRO A 286 9.41 11.64 0.29
CA PRO A 286 9.77 13.01 -0.05
C PRO A 286 9.81 13.25 -1.57
N LEU A 287 10.41 12.32 -2.33
CA LEU A 287 10.56 12.47 -3.78
C LEU A 287 9.22 12.33 -4.51
N ILE A 288 8.44 11.29 -4.24
CA ILE A 288 7.16 11.10 -4.95
C ILE A 288 6.17 12.22 -4.61
N THR A 289 6.19 12.74 -3.38
CA THR A 289 5.39 13.91 -2.98
C THR A 289 5.83 15.14 -3.76
N HIS A 290 7.15 15.34 -3.92
CA HIS A 290 7.71 16.45 -4.69
C HIS A 290 7.27 16.41 -6.16
N PHE A 291 7.24 15.21 -6.72
CA PHE A 291 6.89 14.99 -8.12
C PHE A 291 5.38 14.84 -8.37
N GLY A 292 4.53 15.11 -7.38
CA GLY A 292 3.08 15.25 -7.58
C GLY A 292 2.24 14.03 -7.22
N ALA A 293 2.80 12.99 -6.58
CA ALA A 293 1.99 11.91 -6.04
C ALA A 293 1.06 12.42 -4.92
N THR A 294 -0.24 12.20 -5.05
CA THR A 294 -1.23 12.55 -4.02
C THR A 294 -1.40 11.44 -2.99
N SER A 295 -0.97 10.22 -3.29
CA SER A 295 -1.00 9.12 -2.34
C SER A 295 -0.07 7.98 -2.71
N SER A 296 0.18 7.07 -1.77
CA SER A 296 0.94 5.85 -2.00
C SER A 296 0.56 4.77 -0.99
N ASP A 297 0.92 3.53 -1.27
CA ASP A 297 0.86 2.44 -0.31
C ASP A 297 2.14 1.60 -0.35
N CYS A 298 2.42 0.90 0.74
CA CYS A 298 3.32 -0.25 0.68
C CYS A 298 3.05 -1.23 1.81
N HIS A 299 3.24 -2.52 1.53
CA HIS A 299 3.09 -3.55 2.55
C HIS A 299 4.36 -3.72 3.44
N SER A 300 5.41 -2.91 3.21
CA SER A 300 6.73 -3.15 3.80
C SER A 300 6.73 -3.01 5.31
N ALA A 301 6.08 -2.00 5.89
CA ALA A 301 6.01 -1.82 7.34
C ALA A 301 5.41 -3.05 8.04
N TRP A 302 4.29 -3.57 7.53
CA TRP A 302 3.65 -4.77 8.06
C TRP A 302 4.50 -6.03 7.84
N ARG A 303 5.05 -6.23 6.62
CA ARG A 303 5.92 -7.38 6.33
C ARG A 303 7.13 -7.42 7.26
N ARG A 304 7.78 -6.29 7.46
CA ARG A 304 8.98 -6.17 8.31
C ARG A 304 8.68 -6.43 9.79
N ALA A 305 7.50 -6.04 10.25
CA ALA A 305 7.02 -6.39 11.58
C ALA A 305 6.81 -7.91 11.78
N ASN A 306 6.59 -8.65 10.68
CA ASN A 306 6.34 -10.09 10.66
C ASN A 306 7.52 -10.89 10.07
N ASP A 307 8.68 -10.25 9.82
CA ASP A 307 9.86 -10.97 9.35
C ASP A 307 10.21 -12.06 10.39
N GLY A 308 10.36 -13.30 9.91
CA GLY A 308 10.61 -14.49 10.73
C GLY A 308 9.47 -14.83 11.68
N ASP A 309 8.24 -14.91 11.17
CA ASP A 309 7.02 -15.31 11.91
C ASP A 309 7.14 -16.56 12.80
N GLN A 310 8.14 -17.43 12.57
CA GLN A 310 8.47 -18.59 13.42
C GLN A 310 9.69 -18.39 14.35
N GLU A 311 10.54 -17.40 14.08
CA GLU A 311 11.79 -17.12 14.80
C GLU A 311 11.68 -15.90 15.75
N GLY A 312 10.61 -15.10 15.63
CA GLY A 312 10.24 -14.06 16.61
C GLY A 312 11.20 -12.87 16.68
N LEU A 313 11.60 -12.48 17.90
CA LEU A 313 12.41 -11.28 18.23
C LEU A 313 13.69 -11.15 17.37
N THR A 314 14.27 -12.27 16.93
CA THR A 314 15.53 -12.29 16.19
C THR A 314 15.39 -11.71 14.80
N GLU A 315 14.25 -11.91 14.14
CA GLU A 315 14.03 -11.57 12.74
C GLU A 315 13.09 -10.40 12.53
N SER A 316 12.15 -10.15 13.46
CA SER A 316 11.23 -9.00 13.37
C SER A 316 12.00 -7.69 13.32
N LYS A 317 11.58 -6.78 12.43
CA LYS A 317 12.30 -5.53 12.17
C LYS A 317 11.46 -4.30 12.48
N MET A 318 12.09 -3.32 13.10
CA MET A 318 11.50 -2.03 13.42
C MET A 318 12.15 -0.95 12.57
N LEU A 319 11.34 -0.01 12.07
CA LEU A 319 11.82 1.13 11.30
C LEU A 319 12.58 2.10 12.22
N VAL A 320 13.79 2.49 11.80
CA VAL A 320 14.55 3.54 12.48
C VAL A 320 14.05 4.92 12.02
N PRO A 321 13.57 5.77 12.93
CA PRO A 321 12.98 7.05 12.59
C PRO A 321 14.05 8.09 12.23
N LEU A 322 13.73 8.95 11.27
CA LEU A 322 14.55 10.11 10.91
C LEU A 322 13.98 11.43 11.45
N VAL A 323 12.66 11.51 11.66
CA VAL A 323 11.94 12.74 12.00
C VAL A 323 11.14 12.50 13.27
N ASN A 324 11.13 13.48 14.19
CA ASN A 324 10.33 13.41 15.43
C ASN A 324 8.93 14.03 15.27
N SER A 325 8.13 13.99 16.34
CA SER A 325 6.78 14.55 16.40
C SER A 325 6.70 16.06 16.16
N LYS A 326 7.83 16.77 16.30
CA LYS A 326 7.97 18.20 16.00
C LYS A 326 8.47 18.47 14.58
N PHE A 327 8.52 17.44 13.74
CA PHE A 327 9.01 17.51 12.37
C PHE A 327 10.47 17.98 12.27
N GLN A 328 11.30 17.57 13.22
CA GLN A 328 12.74 17.86 13.23
C GLN A 328 13.52 16.57 13.01
N PHE A 329 14.66 16.68 12.31
CA PHE A 329 15.55 15.55 12.16
C PHE A 329 16.14 15.13 13.51
N ILE A 330 16.22 13.83 13.74
CA ILE A 330 16.74 13.24 14.96
C ILE A 330 17.91 12.31 14.66
N ASP A 331 18.90 12.37 15.55
CA ASP A 331 20.10 11.55 15.42
C ASP A 331 19.83 10.10 15.84
N ASN A 332 19.62 9.24 14.83
CA ASN A 332 19.64 7.79 14.96
C ASN A 332 20.66 7.20 13.97
N GLN A 333 21.27 6.08 14.34
CA GLN A 333 22.10 5.31 13.43
C GLN A 333 21.23 4.56 12.42
N ASN A 334 21.58 4.64 11.13
CA ASN A 334 20.87 4.00 10.01
C ASN A 334 19.39 4.43 9.88
N PRO A 335 19.10 5.75 9.76
CA PRO A 335 17.73 6.21 9.54
C PRO A 335 17.13 5.57 8.28
N TRP A 336 15.80 5.43 8.26
CA TRP A 336 15.01 4.79 7.19
C TRP A 336 15.16 3.29 7.03
N GLU A 337 16.13 2.67 7.70
CA GLU A 337 16.33 1.23 7.62
C GLU A 337 15.37 0.50 8.57
N TYR A 338 14.95 -0.69 8.14
CA TYR A 338 14.27 -1.65 9.01
C TYR A 338 15.34 -2.54 9.65
N LEU A 339 15.65 -2.32 10.92
CA LEU A 339 16.65 -3.08 11.65
C LEU A 339 15.99 -4.19 12.47
N LYS A 340 16.66 -5.35 12.54
CA LYS A 340 16.27 -6.44 13.44
C LYS A 340 16.15 -5.90 14.87
N LEU A 341 15.03 -6.20 15.53
CA LEU A 341 14.72 -5.68 16.86
C LEU A 341 15.82 -6.07 17.87
N SER A 342 16.36 -7.29 17.75
CA SER A 342 17.53 -7.77 18.51
C SER A 342 18.75 -6.84 18.44
N LYS A 343 18.98 -6.15 17.32
CA LYS A 343 20.13 -5.24 17.09
C LYS A 343 19.90 -3.82 17.59
N ILE A 344 18.66 -3.42 17.87
CA ILE A 344 18.33 -2.06 18.33
C ILE A 344 18.56 -1.99 19.85
N LYS A 345 19.57 -1.25 20.30
CA LYS A 345 19.85 -1.06 21.73
C LYS A 345 19.00 0.07 22.33
N ASN A 346 19.04 1.24 21.67
CA ASN A 346 18.28 2.43 21.98
C ASN A 346 17.66 2.95 20.68
N LEU A 347 16.54 3.65 20.79
CA LEU A 347 15.87 4.30 19.67
C LEU A 347 15.46 5.69 20.11
N ASN A 348 15.98 6.72 19.47
CA ASN A 348 15.51 8.08 19.69
C ASN A 348 14.19 8.25 18.92
N CYS A 349 13.06 8.28 19.62
CA CYS A 349 11.74 8.44 19.03
C CYS A 349 10.76 8.95 20.08
N ASP A 350 9.92 9.89 19.71
CA ASP A 350 8.87 10.48 20.55
C ASP A 350 7.47 10.23 19.98
N CYS A 351 7.31 9.25 19.08
CA CYS A 351 5.97 8.85 18.64
C CYS A 351 5.17 8.28 19.82
N PRO A 352 3.82 8.35 19.79
CA PRO A 352 2.99 7.87 20.89
C PRO A 352 3.31 6.43 21.33
N ILE A 353 3.67 5.55 20.39
CA ILE A 353 4.10 4.18 20.71
C ILE A 353 5.40 4.16 21.51
N CYS A 354 6.42 4.93 21.11
CA CYS A 354 7.70 4.96 21.82
C CYS A 354 7.64 5.71 23.16
N GLN A 355 6.64 6.57 23.35
CA GLN A 355 6.36 7.20 24.64
C GLN A 355 5.65 6.25 25.61
N GLU A 356 4.74 5.41 25.11
CA GLU A 356 3.99 4.42 25.91
C GLU A 356 4.81 3.14 26.16
N TYR A 357 5.60 2.70 25.17
CA TYR A 357 6.40 1.48 25.21
C TYR A 357 7.83 1.73 24.73
N ASN A 358 8.80 1.63 25.64
CA ASN A 358 10.20 1.67 25.26
C ASN A 358 10.63 0.37 24.57
N ILE A 359 11.80 0.39 23.94
CA ILE A 359 12.30 -0.75 23.17
C ILE A 359 12.47 -2.03 24.01
N LYS A 360 12.77 -1.91 25.32
CA LYS A 360 12.91 -3.07 26.21
C LYS A 360 11.55 -3.71 26.48
N GLU A 361 10.49 -2.92 26.64
CA GLU A 361 9.12 -3.40 26.82
C GLU A 361 8.60 -4.11 25.58
N ILE A 362 8.80 -3.53 24.39
CA ILE A 362 8.43 -4.18 23.13
C ILE A 362 9.14 -5.54 23.00
N LYS A 363 10.43 -5.62 23.33
CA LYS A 363 11.18 -6.89 23.34
C LYS A 363 10.64 -7.90 24.34
N LYS A 364 10.23 -7.45 25.54
CA LYS A 364 9.62 -8.32 26.55
C LYS A 364 8.30 -8.91 26.06
N LEU A 365 7.47 -8.15 25.34
CA LEU A 365 6.24 -8.67 24.75
C LEU A 365 6.51 -9.82 23.77
N PHE A 366 7.51 -9.66 22.89
CA PHE A 366 7.94 -10.73 21.98
C PHE A 366 8.43 -12.00 22.70
N SER A 367 9.09 -11.84 23.85
CA SER A 367 9.67 -12.94 24.62
C SER A 367 8.76 -13.48 25.74
N SER A 368 7.52 -13.01 25.83
CA SER A 368 6.62 -13.33 26.95
C SER A 368 6.05 -14.76 26.92
N GLY A 369 6.12 -15.45 25.77
CA GLY A 369 5.48 -16.75 25.57
C GLY A 369 3.97 -16.70 25.34
N ASP A 370 3.35 -15.52 25.49
CA ASP A 370 1.93 -15.29 25.20
C ASP A 370 1.72 -14.83 23.75
N ASN A 371 0.78 -15.47 23.06
CA ASN A 371 0.52 -15.20 21.64
C ASN A 371 -0.05 -13.80 21.41
N GLU A 372 -0.90 -13.31 22.32
CA GLU A 372 -1.52 -12.00 22.16
C GLU A 372 -0.53 -10.86 22.40
N ASN A 373 0.38 -11.01 23.37
CA ASN A 373 1.53 -10.13 23.55
C ASN A 373 2.45 -10.14 22.33
N PHE A 374 2.70 -11.31 21.74
CA PHE A 374 3.51 -11.43 20.53
C PHE A 374 2.90 -10.69 19.34
N TYR A 375 1.59 -10.87 19.08
CA TYR A 375 0.90 -10.13 18.01
C TYR A 375 0.82 -8.64 18.30
N PHE A 376 0.55 -8.26 19.55
CA PHE A 376 0.51 -6.88 19.98
C PHE A 376 1.86 -6.19 19.75
N ALA A 377 2.98 -6.84 20.08
CA ALA A 377 4.32 -6.31 19.82
C ALA A 377 4.56 -5.99 18.33
N LYS A 378 4.09 -6.87 17.42
CA LYS A 378 4.15 -6.64 15.97
C LYS A 378 3.29 -5.46 15.53
N ILE A 379 2.11 -5.32 16.13
CA ILE A 379 1.21 -4.20 15.84
C ILE A 379 1.82 -2.89 16.34
N LEU A 380 2.47 -2.87 17.51
CA LEU A 380 3.17 -1.68 18.02
C LEU A 380 4.28 -1.22 17.07
N ILE A 381 5.16 -2.12 16.61
CA ILE A 381 6.23 -1.74 15.67
C ILE A 381 5.68 -1.31 14.30
N PHE A 382 4.54 -1.86 13.88
CA PHE A 382 3.84 -1.42 12.67
C PHE A 382 3.24 -0.01 12.84
N ILE A 383 2.52 0.25 13.92
CA ILE A 383 1.93 1.57 14.21
C ILE A 383 3.03 2.62 14.38
N HIS A 384 4.15 2.28 15.03
CA HIS A 384 5.34 3.14 15.07
C HIS A 384 5.77 3.56 13.66
N ALA A 385 5.85 2.64 12.71
CA ALA A 385 6.20 2.97 11.34
C ALA A 385 5.15 3.90 10.69
N LEU A 386 3.86 3.71 10.95
CA LEU A 386 2.80 4.60 10.44
C LEU A 386 2.94 6.03 10.97
N TYR A 387 3.32 6.23 12.23
CA TYR A 387 3.66 7.57 12.74
C TYR A 387 4.85 8.17 12.00
N GLN A 388 5.86 7.37 11.65
CA GLN A 388 6.99 7.88 10.87
C GLN A 388 6.57 8.33 9.48
N TYR A 389 5.68 7.59 8.80
CA TYR A 389 5.10 8.04 7.53
C TYR A 389 4.39 9.38 7.69
N ASP A 390 3.53 9.52 8.72
CA ASP A 390 2.80 10.75 9.00
C ASP A 390 3.72 11.96 9.28
N TYR A 391 4.78 11.77 10.07
CA TYR A 391 5.74 12.82 10.40
C TYR A 391 6.52 13.29 9.19
N VAL A 392 6.87 12.38 8.29
CA VAL A 392 7.63 12.68 7.08
C VAL A 392 6.77 13.41 6.07
N ILE A 393 5.53 12.98 5.90
CA ILE A 393 4.56 13.70 5.06
C ILE A 393 4.34 15.11 5.63
N SER A 394 4.11 15.23 6.94
CA SER A 394 3.93 16.52 7.61
C SER A 394 5.15 17.44 7.46
N PHE A 395 6.36 16.89 7.54
CA PHE A 395 7.60 17.62 7.29
C PHE A 395 7.65 18.16 5.86
N CYS A 396 7.31 17.34 4.86
CA CYS A 396 7.24 17.77 3.47
C CYS A 396 6.18 18.87 3.23
N GLU A 397 5.07 18.84 3.97
CA GLU A 397 4.01 19.86 3.87
C GLU A 397 4.42 21.21 4.48
N GLN A 398 5.17 21.19 5.58
CA GLN A 398 5.52 22.40 6.32
C GLN A 398 6.78 23.11 5.78
N ASN A 399 7.67 22.37 5.11
CA ASN A 399 8.97 22.90 4.70
C ASN A 399 9.09 22.97 3.18
N LYS A 400 8.93 24.14 2.57
CA LYS A 400 8.99 24.31 1.09
C LYS A 400 10.27 23.76 0.44
N ASN A 401 11.37 23.69 1.17
CA ASN A 401 12.68 23.21 0.70
C ASN A 401 13.06 21.84 1.28
N TYR A 402 12.08 21.03 1.71
CA TYR A 402 12.32 19.76 2.40
C TYR A 402 13.30 18.83 1.67
N LEU A 403 13.31 18.79 0.33
CA LEU A 403 14.26 17.96 -0.42
C LEU A 403 15.71 18.40 -0.19
N LYS A 404 15.96 19.72 -0.17
CA LYS A 404 17.27 20.26 0.15
C LYS A 404 17.67 19.90 1.59
N GLU A 405 16.73 19.88 2.51
CA GLU A 405 16.98 19.48 3.91
C GLU A 405 17.32 17.98 4.01
N PHE A 406 16.58 17.10 3.35
CA PHE A 406 16.92 15.67 3.27
C PHE A 406 18.29 15.44 2.60
N SER A 407 18.62 16.21 1.57
CA SER A 407 19.94 16.20 0.90
C SER A 407 21.06 16.88 1.69
N ASN A 408 20.79 17.48 2.86
CA ASN A 408 21.81 18.08 3.73
C ASN A 408 21.80 17.48 5.14
N TYR A 409 21.01 16.43 5.38
CA TYR A 409 20.97 15.79 6.68
C TYR A 409 22.37 15.25 7.05
N PRO A 410 22.91 15.62 8.23
CA PRO A 410 24.31 15.37 8.59
C PRO A 410 24.67 13.89 8.76
N ASN A 411 23.69 12.98 8.92
CA ASN A 411 23.96 11.56 9.17
C ASN A 411 23.38 10.64 8.08
N GLY A 412 24.22 10.20 7.14
CA GLY A 412 24.02 8.90 6.48
C GLY A 412 24.10 8.87 4.95
N GLU A 413 24.14 7.62 4.44
CA GLU A 413 24.09 7.24 3.02
C GLU A 413 22.99 7.98 2.26
N TRP A 414 21.84 8.22 2.89
CA TRP A 414 20.65 8.78 2.27
C TRP A 414 20.81 10.20 1.71
N ASN A 415 21.62 11.05 2.34
CA ASN A 415 21.91 12.39 1.81
C ASN A 415 22.44 12.30 0.36
N SER A 416 23.48 11.49 0.17
CA SER A 416 24.07 11.26 -1.15
C SER A 416 23.06 10.69 -2.13
N LEU A 417 22.21 9.76 -1.68
CA LEU A 417 21.18 9.15 -2.52
C LEU A 417 20.18 10.18 -3.03
N TYR A 418 19.62 11.04 -2.16
CA TYR A 418 18.68 12.08 -2.59
C TYR A 418 19.35 13.09 -3.52
N LYS A 419 20.55 13.54 -3.18
CA LYS A 419 21.29 14.48 -4.02
C LYS A 419 21.52 13.92 -5.42
N THR A 420 22.04 12.69 -5.52
CA THR A 420 22.25 12.01 -6.80
C THR A 420 20.95 11.86 -7.58
N VAL A 421 19.84 11.48 -6.95
CA VAL A 421 18.56 11.31 -7.64
C VAL A 421 18.04 12.65 -8.17
N ILE A 422 18.07 13.71 -7.35
CA ILE A 422 17.58 15.04 -7.75
C ILE A 422 18.42 15.60 -8.91
N GLU A 423 19.75 15.45 -8.88
CA GLU A 423 20.65 15.91 -9.95
C GLU A 423 20.44 15.14 -11.27
N ASN A 424 19.93 13.91 -11.22
CA ASN A 424 19.73 13.05 -12.40
C ASN A 424 18.28 13.00 -12.92
N ILE A 425 17.32 13.56 -12.19
CA ILE A 425 15.93 13.69 -12.67
C ILE A 425 15.81 15.01 -13.45
N LYS A 426 15.87 14.90 -14.79
CA LYS A 426 15.69 16.02 -15.72
C LYS A 426 14.25 16.40 -15.86
#